data_AF-A0A445C9B8-F1
#
_entry.id   AF-A0A445C9B8-F1
#
_cell.length_a   1.000
_cell.length_b   1.000
_cell.length_c   1.000
_cell.angle_alpha   90.00
_cell.angle_beta   90.00
_cell.angle_gamma   90.00
#
_symmetry.space_group_name_H-M   'P 1'
#
loop_
_entity.id
_entity.type
_entity.pdbx_description
1 polymer ?
#
loop_
_entity_poly.entity_id
_entity_poly.type
_entity_poly.pdbx_seq_one_letter_code
_entity_poly.pdbx_strand_id
1 'polypeptide(L)'
;MQEQRIGSLGFMCWAIWKQRNNHIFQGKEISPNRTIQAAKVMQIKFLSAIEQVKMKHKRAENRRMRNVTWRAPPNDWLKINMDASFRKSNKKGATATVLRDWQGKFITRSATEIKAFSSLEAEALALREALIMAKNLQLKKVLLESDNLKLIQSIKSKSHIGEILAYLKDIVHLLKDLPDAGIIWTPREGNHLAHLIATQRAAGTLSSNWSVRLPVIIETQLRREAEKVRRIGGRPIHHEGAIEQNKNRVLTVPNQVVIEVREGTGGG
;
A
#
# COMPACT_ATOMS: atom_id res chain seq x y z
N MET A 1 -11.45 -23.41 -15.61
CA MET A 1 -12.11 -24.57 -16.26
C MET A 1 -13.22 -25.18 -15.42
N GLN A 2 -12.97 -25.72 -14.22
CA GLN A 2 -13.97 -26.46 -13.44
C GLN A 2 -15.23 -25.64 -13.11
N GLU A 3 -15.07 -24.40 -12.64
CA GLU A 3 -16.15 -23.44 -12.38
C GLU A 3 -17.04 -23.18 -13.61
N GLN A 4 -16.45 -23.07 -14.81
CA GLN A 4 -17.20 -22.86 -16.05
C GLN A 4 -18.07 -24.07 -16.40
N ARG A 5 -17.59 -25.30 -16.13
CA ARG A 5 -18.37 -26.53 -16.32
C ARG A 5 -19.56 -26.60 -15.34
N ILE A 6 -19.35 -26.22 -14.09
CA ILE A 6 -20.41 -26.12 -13.07
C ILE A 6 -21.45 -25.06 -13.51
N GLY A 7 -21.00 -23.90 -14.00
CA GLY A 7 -21.87 -22.86 -14.57
C GLY A 7 -22.68 -23.36 -15.77
N SER A 8 -22.08 -24.11 -16.70
CA SER A 8 -22.81 -24.72 -17.83
C SER A 8 -23.98 -25.60 -17.35
N LEU A 9 -23.73 -26.45 -16.35
CA LEU A 9 -24.72 -27.35 -15.78
C LEU A 9 -25.86 -26.56 -15.10
N GLY A 10 -25.52 -25.54 -14.30
CA GLY A 10 -26.50 -24.67 -13.67
C GLY A 10 -27.46 -24.00 -14.66
N PHE A 11 -26.94 -23.40 -15.75
CA PHE A 11 -27.78 -22.78 -16.78
C PHE A 11 -28.61 -23.80 -17.57
N MET A 12 -28.09 -25.01 -17.82
CA MET A 12 -28.86 -26.10 -18.44
C MET A 12 -30.01 -26.56 -17.55
N CYS A 13 -29.75 -26.85 -16.26
CA CYS A 13 -30.78 -27.26 -15.32
C CYS A 13 -31.87 -26.20 -15.14
N TRP A 14 -31.49 -24.91 -15.03
CA TRP A 14 -32.44 -23.80 -14.96
C TRP A 14 -33.31 -23.70 -16.22
N ALA A 15 -32.72 -23.82 -17.41
CA ALA A 15 -33.45 -23.76 -18.67
C ALA A 15 -34.44 -24.92 -18.83
N ILE A 16 -34.04 -26.15 -18.46
CA ILE A 16 -34.92 -27.34 -18.47
C ILE A 16 -36.09 -27.15 -17.49
N TRP A 17 -35.83 -26.71 -16.26
CA TRP A 17 -36.85 -26.42 -15.27
C TRP A 17 -37.81 -25.33 -15.75
N LYS A 18 -37.29 -24.24 -16.33
CA LYS A 18 -38.11 -23.14 -16.84
C LYS A 18 -38.97 -23.56 -18.03
N GLN A 19 -38.46 -24.40 -18.93
CA GLN A 19 -39.25 -24.92 -20.05
C GLN A 19 -40.36 -25.88 -19.57
N ARG A 20 -40.08 -26.78 -18.60
CA ARG A 20 -41.11 -27.63 -17.98
C ARG A 20 -42.23 -26.81 -17.35
N ASN A 21 -41.90 -25.78 -16.59
CA ASN A 21 -42.91 -24.92 -15.97
C ASN A 21 -43.69 -24.09 -17.00
N ASN A 22 -43.05 -23.59 -18.05
CA ASN A 22 -43.74 -22.92 -19.16
C ASN A 22 -44.70 -23.86 -19.91
N HIS A 23 -44.38 -25.16 -20.00
CA HIS A 23 -45.30 -26.17 -20.56
C HIS A 23 -46.50 -26.40 -19.63
N ILE A 24 -46.25 -26.77 -18.37
CA ILE A 24 -47.28 -27.13 -17.39
C ILE A 24 -48.25 -25.96 -17.12
N PHE A 25 -47.76 -24.74 -16.95
CA PHE A 25 -48.57 -23.59 -16.52
C PHE A 25 -48.95 -22.60 -17.63
N GLN A 26 -48.45 -22.78 -18.87
CA GLN A 26 -48.75 -21.87 -19.99
C GLN A 26 -49.00 -22.61 -21.32
N GLY A 27 -49.13 -23.94 -21.32
CA GLY A 27 -49.42 -24.75 -22.51
C GLY A 27 -48.34 -24.76 -23.59
N LYS A 28 -47.15 -24.21 -23.32
CA LYS A 28 -46.11 -24.01 -24.36
C LYS A 28 -45.42 -25.33 -24.72
N GLU A 29 -45.23 -25.57 -26.01
CA GLU A 29 -44.51 -26.76 -26.49
C GLU A 29 -43.08 -26.88 -25.93
N ILE A 30 -42.63 -28.11 -25.69
CA ILE A 30 -41.27 -28.40 -25.26
C ILE A 30 -40.37 -28.54 -26.50
N SER A 31 -39.36 -27.68 -26.62
CA SER A 31 -38.34 -27.78 -27.68
C SER A 31 -36.94 -27.90 -27.05
N PRO A 32 -36.29 -29.07 -27.10
CA PRO A 32 -34.94 -29.27 -26.57
C PRO A 32 -33.92 -28.33 -27.21
N ASN A 33 -34.00 -28.10 -28.52
CA ASN A 33 -33.09 -27.20 -29.25
C ASN A 33 -33.22 -25.74 -28.76
N ARG A 34 -34.45 -25.21 -28.59
CA ARG A 34 -34.68 -23.88 -28.01
C ARG A 34 -34.16 -23.79 -26.56
N THR A 35 -34.32 -24.87 -25.78
CA THR A 35 -33.85 -24.95 -24.38
C THR A 35 -32.31 -24.89 -24.30
N ILE A 36 -31.61 -25.67 -25.13
CA ILE A 36 -30.14 -25.67 -25.23
C ILE A 36 -29.61 -24.31 -25.70
N GLN A 37 -30.26 -23.69 -26.69
CA GLN A 37 -29.90 -22.34 -27.15
C GLN A 37 -30.10 -21.29 -26.05
N ALA A 38 -31.21 -21.34 -25.31
CA ALA A 38 -31.48 -20.42 -24.20
C ALA A 38 -30.42 -20.53 -23.08
N ALA A 39 -30.03 -21.75 -22.70
CA ALA A 39 -28.97 -21.99 -21.73
C ALA A 39 -27.60 -21.44 -22.19
N LYS A 40 -27.22 -21.69 -23.45
CA LYS A 40 -26.00 -21.15 -24.06
C LYS A 40 -25.99 -19.62 -24.09
N VAL A 41 -27.10 -18.99 -24.51
CA VAL A 41 -27.24 -17.52 -24.52
C VAL A 41 -27.17 -16.94 -23.12
N MET A 42 -27.77 -17.58 -22.12
CA MET A 42 -27.68 -17.15 -20.73
C MET A 42 -26.25 -17.24 -20.18
N GLN A 43 -25.54 -18.33 -20.47
CA GLN A 43 -24.13 -18.48 -20.11
C GLN A 43 -23.24 -17.41 -20.75
N ILE A 44 -23.41 -17.13 -22.04
CA ILE A 44 -22.64 -16.09 -22.75
C ILE A 44 -22.91 -14.70 -22.14
N LYS A 45 -24.17 -14.37 -21.81
CA LYS A 45 -24.53 -13.12 -21.13
C LYS A 45 -23.91 -13.03 -19.73
N PHE A 46 -23.93 -14.12 -18.95
CA PHE A 46 -23.33 -14.16 -17.61
C PHE A 46 -21.80 -14.01 -17.64
N LEU A 47 -21.10 -14.74 -18.51
CA LEU A 47 -19.64 -14.66 -18.63
C LEU A 47 -19.18 -13.28 -19.12
N SER A 48 -19.88 -12.69 -20.09
CA SER A 48 -19.59 -11.33 -20.56
C SER A 48 -19.92 -10.25 -19.51
N ALA A 49 -20.95 -10.43 -18.69
CA ALA A 49 -21.22 -9.56 -17.55
C ALA A 49 -20.11 -9.63 -16.48
N ILE A 50 -19.64 -10.84 -16.12
CA ILE A 50 -18.49 -11.02 -15.22
C ILE A 50 -17.25 -10.30 -15.76
N GLU A 51 -16.95 -10.46 -17.05
CA GLU A 51 -15.75 -9.85 -17.63
C GLU A 51 -15.86 -8.32 -17.71
N GLN A 52 -17.06 -7.78 -17.96
CA GLN A 52 -17.32 -6.34 -17.83
C GLN A 52 -17.13 -5.84 -16.38
N VAL A 53 -17.56 -6.60 -15.37
CA VAL A 53 -17.34 -6.25 -13.96
C VAL A 53 -15.85 -6.25 -13.63
N LYS A 54 -15.11 -7.32 -13.96
CA LYS A 54 -13.64 -7.36 -13.78
C LYS A 54 -12.94 -6.19 -14.47
N MET A 55 -13.32 -5.87 -15.71
CA MET A 55 -12.74 -4.76 -16.45
C MET A 55 -13.10 -3.38 -15.86
N LYS A 56 -14.31 -3.21 -15.29
CA LYS A 56 -14.67 -2.01 -14.51
C LYS A 56 -13.82 -1.91 -13.24
N HIS A 57 -13.65 -2.99 -12.48
CA HIS A 57 -12.79 -3.03 -11.28
C HIS A 57 -11.33 -2.70 -11.64
N LYS A 58 -10.73 -3.38 -12.62
CA LYS A 58 -9.36 -3.12 -13.09
C LYS A 58 -9.17 -1.68 -13.58
N ARG A 59 -10.17 -1.08 -14.24
CA ARG A 59 -10.15 0.35 -14.62
C ARG A 59 -10.23 1.29 -13.40
N ALA A 60 -11.03 0.97 -12.39
CA ALA A 60 -11.14 1.74 -11.16
C ALA A 60 -9.87 1.64 -10.30
N GLU A 61 -9.30 0.45 -10.18
CA GLU A 61 -8.02 0.18 -9.51
C GLU A 61 -6.85 0.92 -10.19
N ASN A 62 -6.74 0.82 -11.52
CA ASN A 62 -5.75 1.60 -12.28
C ASN A 62 -5.94 3.11 -12.10
N ARG A 63 -7.17 3.63 -11.97
CA ARG A 63 -7.43 5.04 -11.63
C ARG A 63 -6.99 5.37 -10.20
N ARG A 64 -7.22 4.48 -9.22
CA ARG A 64 -6.75 4.64 -7.83
C ARG A 64 -5.23 4.67 -7.77
N MET A 65 -4.52 3.68 -8.34
CA MET A 65 -3.05 3.64 -8.36
C MET A 65 -2.44 4.84 -9.09
N ARG A 66 -3.03 5.29 -10.21
CA ARG A 66 -2.62 6.53 -10.90
C ARG A 66 -2.72 7.76 -9.99
N ASN A 67 -3.59 7.77 -8.98
CA ASN A 67 -3.77 8.85 -8.02
C ASN A 67 -3.07 8.61 -6.66
N VAL A 68 -2.32 7.52 -6.49
CA VAL A 68 -1.41 7.36 -5.34
C VAL A 68 -0.13 8.13 -5.60
N THR A 69 0.28 8.95 -4.65
CA THR A 69 1.54 9.70 -4.65
C THR A 69 1.85 10.10 -3.20
N TRP A 70 3.07 10.55 -2.94
CA TRP A 70 3.44 11.07 -1.64
C TRP A 70 2.51 12.22 -1.22
N ARG A 71 2.24 12.35 0.08
CA ARG A 71 1.43 13.45 0.62
C ARG A 71 2.11 14.05 1.83
N ALA A 72 1.94 15.36 2.00
CA ALA A 72 2.45 16.06 3.17
C ALA A 72 1.89 15.46 4.49
N PRO A 73 2.65 15.52 5.59
CA PRO A 73 2.10 15.38 6.93
C PRO A 73 1.14 16.56 7.27
N PRO A 74 0.46 16.53 8.43
CA PRO A 74 -0.23 17.72 8.95
C PRO A 74 0.72 18.91 9.17
N ASN A 75 0.18 20.12 9.33
CA ASN A 75 0.97 21.30 9.71
C ASN A 75 1.74 21.03 11.01
N ASP A 76 2.96 21.58 11.12
CA ASP A 76 3.91 21.39 12.23
C ASP A 76 4.38 19.94 12.49
N TRP A 77 4.04 19.00 11.61
CA TRP A 77 4.62 17.66 11.59
C TRP A 77 5.68 17.54 10.50
N LEU A 78 6.68 16.71 10.75
CA LEU A 78 7.61 16.23 9.74
C LEU A 78 7.25 14.81 9.31
N LYS A 79 7.78 14.37 8.16
CA LYS A 79 7.56 13.03 7.61
C LYS A 79 8.86 12.40 7.13
N ILE A 80 9.16 11.19 7.62
CA ILE A 80 10.27 10.36 7.12
C ILE A 80 9.68 9.24 6.26
N ASN A 81 9.94 9.26 4.96
CA ASN A 81 9.77 8.07 4.12
C ASN A 81 10.99 7.17 4.28
N MET A 82 10.78 5.87 4.46
CA MET A 82 11.85 4.86 4.43
C MET A 82 11.51 3.67 3.53
N ASP A 83 12.55 3.05 2.98
CA ASP A 83 12.50 1.81 2.20
C ASP A 83 13.87 1.10 2.25
N ALA A 84 13.93 -0.17 1.84
CA ALA A 84 15.18 -0.87 1.60
C ALA A 84 15.20 -1.71 0.32
N SER A 85 16.25 -1.55 -0.48
CA SER A 85 16.53 -2.37 -1.65
C SER A 85 17.42 -3.56 -1.25
N PHE A 86 17.00 -4.79 -1.58
CA PHE A 86 17.66 -6.02 -1.13
C PHE A 86 17.96 -7.01 -2.27
N ARG A 87 19.19 -7.56 -2.30
CA ARG A 87 19.64 -8.56 -3.28
C ARG A 87 19.91 -9.91 -2.60
N LYS A 88 18.93 -10.82 -2.68
CA LYS A 88 19.00 -12.17 -2.06
C LYS A 88 20.25 -12.98 -2.47
N SER A 89 20.74 -12.81 -3.69
CA SER A 89 21.88 -13.58 -4.24
C SER A 89 23.21 -13.36 -3.53
N ASN A 90 23.44 -12.18 -2.94
CA ASN A 90 24.70 -11.84 -2.26
C ASN A 90 24.51 -11.26 -0.85
N LYS A 91 23.27 -11.28 -0.31
CA LYS A 91 22.89 -10.77 1.01
C LYS A 91 23.23 -9.29 1.24
N LYS A 92 23.43 -8.51 0.17
CA LYS A 92 23.64 -7.05 0.23
C LYS A 92 22.34 -6.31 -0.04
N GLY A 93 22.22 -5.12 0.52
CA GLY A 93 21.17 -4.17 0.22
C GLY A 93 21.58 -2.76 0.56
N ALA A 94 20.63 -1.84 0.50
CA ALA A 94 20.77 -0.53 1.09
C ALA A 94 19.43 -0.02 1.62
N THR A 95 19.48 0.71 2.72
CA THR A 95 18.37 1.52 3.24
C THR A 95 18.29 2.84 2.49
N ALA A 96 17.15 3.51 2.59
CA ALA A 96 17.07 4.96 2.41
C ALA A 96 16.08 5.57 3.39
N THR A 97 16.36 6.81 3.80
CA THR A 97 15.41 7.65 4.53
C THR A 97 15.34 9.04 3.90
N VAL A 98 14.16 9.65 3.91
CA VAL A 98 13.90 11.00 3.36
C VAL A 98 13.00 11.77 4.30
N LEU A 99 13.55 12.82 4.94
CA LEU A 99 12.81 13.75 5.80
C LEU A 99 12.25 14.92 4.97
N ARG A 100 10.93 15.11 5.02
CA ARG A 100 10.18 16.22 4.42
C ARG A 100 9.29 16.91 5.45
N ASP A 101 8.96 18.18 5.23
CA ASP A 101 8.00 18.93 6.06
C ASP A 101 6.57 18.91 5.49
N TRP A 102 5.66 19.62 6.17
CA TRP A 102 4.25 19.81 5.77
C TRP A 102 4.06 20.62 4.48
N GLN A 103 5.09 21.31 3.99
CA GLN A 103 5.08 21.99 2.68
C GLN A 103 5.63 21.08 1.56
N GLY A 104 6.14 19.89 1.90
CA GLY A 104 6.84 19.00 0.97
C GLY A 104 8.27 19.41 0.67
N LYS A 105 8.82 20.38 1.41
CA LYS A 105 10.22 20.78 1.32
C LYS A 105 11.11 19.63 1.76
N PHE A 106 12.20 19.43 1.03
CA PHE A 106 13.22 18.44 1.38
C PHE A 106 14.07 18.96 2.53
N ILE A 107 14.14 18.23 3.64
CA ILE A 107 14.92 18.63 4.83
C ILE A 107 16.25 17.88 4.87
N THR A 108 16.24 16.54 4.94
CA THR A 108 17.46 15.72 4.93
C THR A 108 17.21 14.29 4.43
N ARG A 109 18.28 13.50 4.29
CA ARG A 109 18.28 12.14 3.73
C ARG A 109 19.43 11.28 4.25
N SER A 110 19.23 9.97 4.34
CA SER A 110 20.30 8.97 4.47
C SER A 110 20.12 7.84 3.45
N ALA A 111 21.22 7.14 3.16
CA ALA A 111 21.23 5.94 2.34
C ALA A 111 22.43 5.06 2.72
N THR A 112 22.17 3.98 3.46
CA THR A 112 23.21 3.16 4.10
C THR A 112 23.33 1.83 3.38
N GLU A 113 24.54 1.38 3.04
CA GLU A 113 24.74 0.01 2.56
C GLU A 113 24.63 -0.96 3.73
N ILE A 114 23.83 -2.01 3.57
CA ILE A 114 23.55 -3.00 4.61
C ILE A 114 23.79 -4.43 4.13
N LYS A 115 24.00 -5.33 5.09
CA LYS A 115 23.82 -6.78 4.90
C LYS A 115 22.50 -7.18 5.53
N ALA A 116 21.78 -8.09 4.88
CA ALA A 116 20.55 -8.68 5.38
C ALA A 116 20.39 -10.10 4.81
N PHE A 117 19.57 -10.92 5.46
CA PHE A 117 19.22 -12.27 5.02
C PHE A 117 17.88 -12.27 4.28
N SER A 118 17.02 -11.28 4.48
CA SER A 118 15.84 -11.03 3.64
C SER A 118 15.48 -9.54 3.43
N SER A 119 14.48 -9.31 2.58
CA SER A 119 13.87 -7.99 2.39
C SER A 119 13.16 -7.49 3.65
N LEU A 120 12.54 -8.35 4.46
CA LEU A 120 11.83 -7.92 5.67
C LEU A 120 12.81 -7.41 6.75
N GLU A 121 13.98 -8.01 6.83
CA GLU A 121 15.08 -7.55 7.69
C GLU A 121 15.66 -6.21 7.20
N ALA A 122 15.90 -6.09 5.89
CA ALA A 122 16.36 -4.84 5.28
C ALA A 122 15.40 -3.67 5.56
N GLU A 123 14.09 -3.92 5.53
CA GLU A 123 13.04 -2.94 5.83
C GLU A 123 12.98 -2.59 7.32
N ALA A 124 13.15 -3.57 8.21
CA ALA A 124 13.26 -3.34 9.65
C ALA A 124 14.51 -2.50 10.00
N LEU A 125 15.63 -2.73 9.31
CA LEU A 125 16.84 -1.91 9.39
C LEU A 125 16.58 -0.46 8.94
N ALA A 126 15.92 -0.25 7.79
CA ALA A 126 15.59 1.10 7.31
C ALA A 126 14.66 1.87 8.27
N LEU A 127 13.72 1.18 8.93
CA LEU A 127 12.85 1.80 9.94
C LEU A 127 13.61 2.14 11.23
N ARG A 128 14.52 1.27 11.65
CA ARG A 128 15.44 1.54 12.78
C ARG A 128 16.35 2.74 12.50
N GLU A 129 16.90 2.85 11.29
CA GLU A 129 17.68 4.02 10.86
C GLU A 129 16.84 5.30 10.82
N ALA A 130 15.60 5.24 10.36
CA ALA A 130 14.68 6.38 10.36
C ALA A 130 14.36 6.88 11.80
N LEU A 131 14.18 5.97 12.76
CA LEU A 131 13.99 6.32 14.17
C LEU A 131 15.27 6.88 14.82
N ILE A 132 16.44 6.33 14.50
CA ILE A 132 17.73 6.88 14.94
C ILE A 132 17.96 8.28 14.36
N MET A 133 17.61 8.53 13.09
CA MET A 133 17.63 9.87 12.50
C MET A 133 16.70 10.83 13.25
N ALA A 134 15.46 10.41 13.52
CA ALA A 134 14.49 11.24 14.24
C ALA A 134 14.98 11.62 15.65
N LYS A 135 15.54 10.65 16.39
CA LYS A 135 16.13 10.87 17.72
C LYS A 135 17.35 11.79 17.68
N ASN A 136 18.28 11.56 16.75
CA ASN A 136 19.50 12.36 16.62
C ASN A 136 19.21 13.82 16.21
N LEU A 137 18.17 14.05 15.40
CA LEU A 137 17.71 15.38 15.02
C LEU A 137 16.73 16.01 16.05
N GLN A 138 16.46 15.32 17.15
CA GLN A 138 15.55 15.75 18.23
C GLN A 138 14.14 16.13 17.70
N LEU A 139 13.66 15.38 16.70
CA LEU A 139 12.36 15.65 16.09
C LEU A 139 11.24 15.38 17.09
N LYS A 140 10.39 16.38 17.34
CA LYS A 140 9.22 16.25 18.20
C LYS A 140 8.11 15.48 17.48
N LYS A 141 7.41 16.14 16.56
CA LYS A 141 6.28 15.58 15.78
C LYS A 141 6.77 14.97 14.46
N VAL A 142 6.72 13.64 14.32
CA VAL A 142 7.20 12.95 13.12
C VAL A 142 6.33 11.76 12.70
N LEU A 143 6.02 11.66 11.41
CA LEU A 143 5.36 10.51 10.79
C LEU A 143 6.35 9.68 9.97
N LEU A 144 6.53 8.41 10.31
CA LEU A 144 7.34 7.46 9.55
C LEU A 144 6.45 6.68 8.58
N GLU A 145 6.78 6.71 7.28
CA GLU A 145 6.09 5.99 6.20
C GLU A 145 6.95 4.84 5.66
N SER A 146 6.38 3.65 5.61
CA SER A 146 6.91 2.45 4.94
C SER A 146 5.88 1.89 3.95
N ASP A 147 6.32 1.25 2.86
CA ASP A 147 5.43 0.43 2.03
C ASP A 147 5.39 -1.06 2.42
N ASN A 148 6.17 -1.48 3.42
CA ASN A 148 6.14 -2.84 3.93
C ASN A 148 4.98 -3.09 4.89
N LEU A 149 3.81 -3.43 4.33
CA LEU A 149 2.61 -3.70 5.13
C LEU A 149 2.85 -4.77 6.21
N LYS A 150 3.68 -5.79 5.93
CA LYS A 150 3.99 -6.88 6.88
C LYS A 150 4.78 -6.36 8.09
N LEU A 151 5.80 -5.52 7.89
CA LEU A 151 6.55 -4.88 8.98
C LEU A 151 5.62 -4.00 9.84
N ILE A 152 4.83 -3.14 9.19
CA ILE A 152 3.91 -2.24 9.89
C ILE A 152 2.84 -3.02 10.67
N GLN A 153 2.27 -4.09 10.10
CA GLN A 153 1.33 -4.96 10.80
C GLN A 153 1.99 -5.70 11.98
N SER A 154 3.25 -6.12 11.86
CA SER A 154 3.98 -6.82 12.94
C SER A 154 4.20 -5.91 14.14
N ILE A 155 4.62 -4.66 13.90
CA ILE A 155 4.75 -3.63 14.93
C ILE A 155 3.36 -3.32 15.54
N LYS A 156 2.33 -3.10 14.71
CA LYS A 156 0.95 -2.79 15.15
C LYS A 156 0.25 -3.89 15.95
N SER A 157 0.69 -5.14 15.84
CA SER A 157 0.14 -6.30 16.56
C SER A 157 1.05 -6.85 17.66
N LYS A 158 2.23 -6.23 17.88
CA LYS A 158 3.31 -6.78 18.73
C LYS A 158 3.72 -8.21 18.35
N SER A 159 3.52 -8.58 17.07
CA SER A 159 3.74 -9.94 16.56
C SER A 159 5.22 -10.28 16.48
N HIS A 160 5.55 -11.49 16.94
CA HIS A 160 6.92 -11.97 17.03
C HIS A 160 7.34 -12.67 15.74
N ILE A 161 7.95 -11.93 14.82
CA ILE A 161 8.65 -12.51 13.68
C ILE A 161 10.10 -12.76 14.08
N GLY A 162 10.47 -14.02 14.29
CA GLY A 162 11.81 -14.42 14.77
C GLY A 162 12.96 -13.84 13.96
N GLU A 163 12.83 -13.81 12.64
CA GLU A 163 13.78 -13.23 11.68
C GLU A 163 14.15 -11.76 11.98
N ILE A 164 13.22 -10.96 12.50
CA ILE A 164 13.43 -9.53 12.77
C ILE A 164 13.24 -9.15 14.25
N LEU A 165 13.20 -10.14 15.15
CA LEU A 165 12.81 -9.93 16.56
C LEU A 165 13.75 -8.97 17.31
N ALA A 166 15.05 -8.96 16.99
CA ALA A 166 16.00 -7.98 17.52
C ALA A 166 15.65 -6.56 17.06
N TYR A 167 15.45 -6.35 15.76
CA TYR A 167 15.07 -5.05 15.20
C TYR A 167 13.72 -4.55 15.72
N LEU A 168 12.74 -5.43 15.93
CA LEU A 168 11.46 -5.08 16.55
C LEU A 168 11.62 -4.59 17.99
N LYS A 169 12.51 -5.20 18.78
CA LYS A 169 12.84 -4.73 20.15
C LYS A 169 13.51 -3.36 20.12
N ASP A 170 14.48 -3.15 19.25
CA ASP A 170 15.16 -1.86 19.07
C ASP A 170 14.19 -0.76 18.62
N ILE A 171 13.30 -1.04 17.65
CA ILE A 171 12.25 -0.13 17.19
C ILE A 171 11.31 0.26 18.36
N VAL A 172 10.86 -0.71 19.16
CA VAL A 172 10.01 -0.47 20.33
C VAL A 172 10.74 0.28 21.45
N HIS A 173 12.07 0.17 21.56
CA HIS A 173 12.87 0.98 22.46
C HIS A 173 12.99 2.43 21.97
N LEU A 174 13.41 2.65 20.72
CA LEU A 174 13.58 3.98 20.11
C LEU A 174 12.28 4.81 20.10
N LEU A 175 11.12 4.16 19.94
CA LEU A 175 9.81 4.82 20.02
C LEU A 175 9.49 5.40 21.41
N LYS A 176 10.14 4.95 22.49
CA LYS A 176 9.93 5.55 23.82
C LYS A 176 10.57 6.92 23.95
N ASP A 177 11.64 7.17 23.20
CA ASP A 177 12.34 8.46 23.16
C ASP A 177 11.63 9.49 22.26
N LEU A 178 10.60 9.06 21.53
CA LEU A 178 9.90 9.83 20.49
C LEU A 178 8.37 9.74 20.70
N PRO A 179 7.83 10.36 21.77
CA PRO A 179 6.41 10.19 22.16
C PRO A 179 5.41 10.70 21.11
N ASP A 180 5.80 11.69 20.30
CA ASP A 180 5.02 12.23 19.18
C ASP A 180 5.43 11.63 17.81
N ALA A 181 5.98 10.40 17.79
CA ALA A 181 6.26 9.66 16.56
C ALA A 181 5.16 8.65 16.20
N GLY A 182 4.58 8.79 15.01
CA GLY A 182 3.64 7.83 14.43
C GLY A 182 4.29 6.99 13.32
N ILE A 183 3.96 5.70 13.22
CA ILE A 183 4.39 4.84 12.09
C ILE A 183 3.16 4.39 11.29
N ILE A 184 3.18 4.67 9.98
CA ILE A 184 2.08 4.42 9.05
C ILE A 184 2.54 3.66 7.80
N TRP A 185 1.60 2.97 7.16
CA TRP A 185 1.82 2.32 5.86
C TRP A 185 1.35 3.22 4.72
N THR A 186 2.09 3.21 3.62
CA THR A 186 1.75 3.88 2.35
C THR A 186 1.96 2.90 1.18
N PRO A 187 1.22 2.96 0.05
CA PRO A 187 1.55 2.11 -1.10
C PRO A 187 2.88 2.53 -1.74
N ARG A 188 3.52 1.64 -2.50
CA ARG A 188 4.82 1.88 -3.17
C ARG A 188 4.86 3.14 -4.02
N GLU A 189 3.76 3.45 -4.70
CA GLU A 189 3.60 4.65 -5.54
C GLU A 189 3.59 5.95 -4.71
N GLY A 190 3.38 5.86 -3.39
CA GLY A 190 3.51 6.94 -2.41
C GLY A 190 4.90 7.03 -1.76
N ASN A 191 5.72 5.98 -1.84
CA ASN A 191 7.05 5.87 -1.23
C ASN A 191 8.21 5.97 -2.24
N HIS A 192 7.91 6.18 -3.52
CA HIS A 192 8.82 5.94 -4.65
C HIS A 192 10.19 6.65 -4.54
N LEU A 193 10.25 7.83 -3.95
CA LEU A 193 11.50 8.57 -3.71
C LEU A 193 12.49 7.84 -2.79
N ALA A 194 12.02 7.21 -1.70
CA ALA A 194 12.88 6.41 -0.83
C ALA A 194 13.37 5.17 -1.57
N HIS A 195 12.47 4.50 -2.30
CA HIS A 195 12.79 3.31 -3.12
C HIS A 195 13.84 3.58 -4.20
N LEU A 196 13.76 4.74 -4.85
CA LEU A 196 14.73 5.20 -5.84
C LEU A 196 16.13 5.35 -5.22
N ILE A 197 16.23 5.98 -4.04
CA ILE A 197 17.49 6.23 -3.34
C ILE A 197 18.09 4.90 -2.83
N ALA A 198 17.28 4.04 -2.20
CA ALA A 198 17.70 2.74 -1.70
C ALA A 198 18.22 1.86 -2.85
N THR A 199 17.52 1.84 -3.98
CA THR A 199 17.93 1.07 -5.17
C THR A 199 19.20 1.60 -5.80
N GLN A 200 19.42 2.91 -5.86
CA GLN A 200 20.67 3.50 -6.37
C GLN A 200 21.85 3.22 -5.43
N ARG A 201 21.65 3.31 -4.11
CA ARG A 201 22.69 2.98 -3.11
C ARG A 201 23.06 1.50 -3.20
N ALA A 202 22.08 0.59 -3.25
CA ALA A 202 22.29 -0.86 -3.39
C ALA A 202 22.86 -1.28 -4.76
N ALA A 203 22.82 -0.39 -5.77
CA ALA A 203 23.43 -0.58 -7.08
C ALA A 203 24.82 0.06 -7.22
N GLY A 204 25.28 0.85 -6.24
CA GLY A 204 26.51 1.65 -6.35
C GLY A 204 26.41 2.83 -7.32
N THR A 205 25.20 3.21 -7.75
CA THR A 205 24.97 4.29 -8.73
C THR A 205 24.57 5.63 -8.11
N LEU A 206 24.39 5.67 -6.79
CA LEU A 206 24.23 6.92 -6.04
C LEU A 206 25.61 7.59 -5.87
N SER A 207 25.77 8.84 -6.31
CA SER A 207 27.07 9.51 -6.35
C SER A 207 27.66 9.75 -4.95
N SER A 208 28.98 9.75 -4.83
CA SER A 208 29.67 10.02 -3.54
C SER A 208 29.31 11.39 -2.95
N ASN A 209 29.09 12.39 -3.80
CA ASN A 209 28.69 13.75 -3.41
C ASN A 209 27.17 13.94 -3.24
N TRP A 210 26.35 12.89 -3.30
CA TRP A 210 24.87 13.00 -3.29
C TRP A 210 24.30 13.71 -2.05
N SER A 211 25.03 13.71 -0.93
CA SER A 211 24.68 14.43 0.30
C SER A 211 24.70 15.95 0.10
N VAL A 212 25.65 16.45 -0.69
CA VAL A 212 25.82 17.89 -1.00
C VAL A 212 24.93 18.29 -2.17
N ARG A 213 24.96 17.53 -3.28
CA ARG A 213 24.20 17.83 -4.49
C ARG A 213 23.25 16.69 -4.83
N LEU A 214 21.96 16.98 -4.94
CA LEU A 214 20.97 15.98 -5.36
C LEU A 214 21.27 15.50 -6.81
N PRO A 215 21.31 14.17 -7.05
CA PRO A 215 21.31 13.63 -8.40
C PRO A 215 20.04 14.03 -9.18
N VAL A 216 20.20 14.39 -10.46
CA VAL A 216 19.12 14.91 -11.33
C VAL A 216 17.88 13.99 -11.35
N ILE A 217 18.07 12.68 -11.28
CA ILE A 217 16.99 11.69 -11.23
C ILE A 217 16.15 11.77 -9.94
N ILE A 218 16.77 12.09 -8.80
CA ILE A 218 16.09 12.28 -7.50
C ILE A 218 15.36 13.63 -7.49
N GLU A 219 15.98 14.69 -8.04
CA GLU A 219 15.26 15.97 -8.27
C GLU A 219 14.05 15.79 -9.19
N THR A 220 14.21 15.03 -10.27
CA THR A 220 13.14 14.76 -11.24
C THR A 220 11.98 14.01 -10.58
N GLN A 221 12.27 13.05 -9.69
CA GLN A 221 11.23 12.34 -8.94
C GLN A 221 10.51 13.26 -7.93
N LEU A 222 11.24 14.13 -7.24
CA LEU A 222 10.64 15.16 -6.37
C LEU A 222 9.71 16.11 -7.13
N ARG A 223 10.14 16.62 -8.29
CA ARG A 223 9.30 17.48 -9.15
C ARG A 223 8.04 16.74 -9.62
N ARG A 224 8.17 15.47 -10.03
CA ARG A 224 7.03 14.62 -10.42
C ARG A 224 6.03 14.39 -9.28
N GLU A 225 6.49 14.14 -8.06
CA GLU A 225 5.63 14.00 -6.89
C GLU A 225 4.90 15.32 -6.58
N ALA A 226 5.60 16.45 -6.56
CA ALA A 226 5.01 17.77 -6.33
C ALA A 226 3.95 18.15 -7.39
N GLU A 227 4.24 17.93 -8.68
CA GLU A 227 3.26 18.10 -9.75
C GLU A 227 2.03 17.21 -9.56
N LYS A 228 2.24 15.95 -9.17
CA LYS A 228 1.16 14.97 -9.00
C LYS A 228 0.26 15.33 -7.82
N VAL A 229 0.83 15.80 -6.70
CA VAL A 229 0.09 16.40 -5.58
C VAL A 229 -0.74 17.59 -6.03
N ARG A 230 -0.15 18.52 -6.80
CA ARG A 230 -0.87 19.70 -7.34
C ARG A 230 -2.04 19.31 -8.24
N ARG A 231 -1.84 18.35 -9.16
CA ARG A 231 -2.88 17.84 -10.07
C ARG A 231 -4.03 17.10 -9.36
N ILE A 232 -3.77 16.49 -8.21
CA ILE A 232 -4.77 15.74 -7.42
C ILE A 232 -5.58 16.66 -6.49
N GLY A 233 -5.30 17.97 -6.49
CA GLY A 233 -6.09 18.99 -5.80
C GLY A 233 -5.39 19.63 -4.59
N GLY A 234 -4.13 19.28 -4.32
CA GLY A 234 -3.21 20.00 -3.42
C GLY A 234 -3.53 20.00 -1.92
N ARG A 235 -4.79 19.88 -1.51
CA ARG A 235 -5.17 19.84 -0.09
C ARG A 235 -4.53 18.63 0.58
N PRO A 236 -3.95 18.79 1.79
CA PRO A 236 -3.96 17.69 2.75
C PRO A 236 -5.39 17.14 2.83
N ILE A 237 -5.56 15.83 3.04
CA ILE A 237 -6.82 15.39 3.65
C ILE A 237 -6.80 16.08 5.01
N HIS A 238 -7.65 17.09 5.22
CA HIS A 238 -7.51 18.02 6.36
C HIS A 238 -7.38 17.20 7.63
N HIS A 239 -6.18 17.17 8.18
CA HIS A 239 -5.93 16.40 9.38
C HIS A 239 -6.56 17.08 10.59
N GLU A 240 -7.06 18.32 10.50
CA GLU A 240 -8.03 18.85 11.46
C GLU A 240 -9.30 17.96 11.49
N GLY A 241 -9.99 17.79 10.36
CA GLY A 241 -11.10 16.83 10.26
C GLY A 241 -10.67 15.40 10.58
N ALA A 242 -9.50 14.97 10.10
CA ALA A 242 -8.93 13.66 10.38
C ALA A 242 -8.11 13.56 11.69
N ILE A 243 -8.34 14.46 12.66
CA ILE A 243 -7.94 14.38 14.08
C ILE A 243 -9.18 14.64 14.96
N GLU A 244 -10.07 15.55 14.57
CA GLU A 244 -11.22 16.00 15.36
C GLU A 244 -12.47 15.15 15.14
N GLN A 245 -12.85 14.85 13.89
CA GLN A 245 -13.83 13.78 13.58
C GLN A 245 -13.22 12.38 13.73
N ASN A 246 -11.95 12.30 14.13
CA ASN A 246 -11.10 11.13 13.96
C ASN A 246 -10.12 10.97 15.13
N LYS A 247 -10.57 11.31 16.34
CA LYS A 247 -9.93 10.97 17.64
C LYS A 247 -9.63 9.46 17.76
N ASN A 248 -10.22 8.64 16.88
CA ASN A 248 -10.03 7.20 16.77
C ASN A 248 -9.00 6.75 15.69
N ARG A 249 -8.41 7.62 14.84
CA ARG A 249 -7.42 7.19 13.81
C ARG A 249 -6.24 8.11 13.48
N VAL A 250 -6.09 9.28 14.11
CA VAL A 250 -4.75 9.91 14.25
C VAL A 250 -4.40 9.87 15.72
N LEU A 251 -3.47 8.98 16.07
CA LEU A 251 -3.19 8.57 17.43
C LEU A 251 -1.89 9.24 17.92
N THR A 252 -2.02 10.27 18.76
CA THR A 252 -0.95 10.77 19.64
C THR A 252 -1.29 10.36 21.07
N VAL A 253 -0.65 9.30 21.57
CA VAL A 253 -0.83 8.80 22.94
C VAL A 253 0.48 8.16 23.43
N PRO A 254 0.96 8.45 24.66
CA PRO A 254 2.09 7.73 25.24
C PRO A 254 1.82 6.23 25.41
N ASN A 255 2.88 5.42 25.31
CA ASN A 255 2.91 3.99 25.59
C ASN A 255 2.04 3.06 24.71
N GLN A 256 2.63 2.67 23.57
CA GLN A 256 2.43 1.40 22.85
C GLN A 256 1.11 1.15 22.06
N VAL A 257 1.23 1.29 20.73
CA VAL A 257 0.76 0.30 19.73
C VAL A 257 -0.77 0.01 19.72
N VAL A 258 -1.47 0.73 18.84
CA VAL A 258 -2.87 0.54 18.42
C VAL A 258 -2.89 0.85 16.90
N ILE A 259 -3.20 -0.07 15.98
CA ILE A 259 -4.53 -0.65 15.62
C ILE A 259 -5.43 0.43 14.94
N GLU A 260 -6.02 0.27 13.75
CA GLU A 260 -6.07 -0.89 12.82
C GLU A 260 -5.77 -0.51 11.33
N VAL A 261 -6.57 -0.66 10.24
CA VAL A 261 -8.01 -1.02 9.99
C VAL A 261 -8.22 -1.86 8.70
N ARG A 262 -9.10 -2.88 8.74
CA ARG A 262 -9.70 -3.67 7.63
C ARG A 262 -11.04 -4.29 8.11
N GLU A 263 -12.04 -4.67 7.31
CA GLU A 263 -12.21 -4.71 5.86
C GLU A 263 -13.42 -3.87 5.40
N GLY A 264 -13.90 -4.07 4.18
CA GLY A 264 -15.17 -3.49 3.72
C GLY A 264 -16.30 -4.51 3.82
N THR A 265 -17.42 -4.14 4.44
CA THR A 265 -18.69 -4.86 4.33
C THR A 265 -19.58 -4.20 3.27
N GLY A 266 -20.32 -5.04 2.56
CA GLY A 266 -21.45 -4.63 1.72
C GLY A 266 -22.55 -5.69 1.85
N GLY A 267 -23.81 -5.26 1.84
CA GLY A 267 -24.96 -6.12 2.14
C GLY A 267 -25.53 -5.80 3.53
N GLY A 268 -26.80 -5.37 3.53
CA GLY A 268 -27.51 -4.74 4.64
C GLY A 268 -28.46 -3.72 4.05
#